data_AF-A0A9P7J9E3-F1
#
_entry.id   AF-A0A9P7J9E3-F1
#
_cell.length_a   1.000
_cell.length_b   1.000
_cell.length_c   1.000
_cell.angle_alpha   90.00
_cell.angle_beta   90.00
_cell.angle_gamma   90.00
#
_symmetry.space_group_name_H-M   'P 1'
#
loop_
_entity.id
_entity.type
_entity.pdbx_description
1 polymer ?
#
loop_
_entity_poly.entity_id
_entity_poly.type
_entity_poly.pdbx_seq_one_letter_code
_entity_poly.pdbx_strand_id
1 'polypeptide(L)'
;MGAMMGGGVGLTIGFIFGSYSILRNGSGPRGLLATLSQYMLSSAATFSFFLAIGSVIRNDALLPPHIEAARLQLLPPLVRSKAEGAMLVRARWDAERARRTTA
;
A
#
# COMPACT_ATOMS: atom_id res chain seq x y z
N MET A 1 0.45 1.54 -0.17
CA MET A 1 1.58 2.49 -0.02
C MET A 1 2.20 2.88 -1.36
N GLY A 2 2.42 1.93 -2.29
CA GLY A 2 3.11 2.22 -3.55
C GLY A 2 2.45 3.27 -4.44
N ALA A 3 1.12 3.31 -4.53
CA ALA A 3 0.41 4.35 -5.31
C ALA A 3 0.69 5.78 -4.79
N MET A 4 0.59 6.00 -3.47
CA MET A 4 0.88 7.31 -2.87
C MET A 4 2.34 7.72 -3.04
N MET A 5 3.28 6.79 -2.78
CA MET A 5 4.71 7.08 -2.94
C MET A 5 5.06 7.33 -4.41
N GLY A 6 4.51 6.53 -5.34
CA GLY A 6 4.69 6.71 -6.78
C GLY A 6 4.12 8.02 -7.29
N GLY A 7 2.96 8.44 -6.78
CA GLY A 7 2.37 9.74 -7.10
C GLY A 7 3.24 10.90 -6.62
N GLY A 8 3.74 10.84 -5.38
CA GLY A 8 4.64 11.86 -4.84
C GLY A 8 5.95 11.95 -5.63
N VAL A 9 6.63 10.82 -5.85
CA VAL A 9 7.87 10.79 -6.64
C VAL A 9 7.64 11.26 -8.07
N GLY A 10 6.58 10.80 -8.72
CA GLY A 10 6.27 11.20 -10.09
C GLY A 10 5.89 12.67 -10.25
N LEU A 11 5.17 13.25 -9.28
CA LEU A 11 4.94 14.70 -9.24
C LEU A 11 6.25 15.48 -9.14
N THR A 12 7.17 15.05 -8.26
CA THR A 12 8.44 15.76 -8.03
C THR A 12 9.38 15.66 -9.24
N ILE A 13 9.52 14.47 -9.82
CA ILE A 13 10.34 14.26 -11.03
C ILE A 13 9.72 15.01 -12.22
N GLY A 14 8.41 14.92 -12.38
CA GLY A 14 7.70 15.63 -13.43
C GLY A 14 7.78 17.16 -13.27
N PHE A 15 7.86 17.67 -12.04
CA PHE A 15 8.12 19.09 -11.79
C PHE A 15 9.53 19.51 -12.20
N ILE A 16 10.56 18.72 -11.86
CA ILE A 16 11.96 19.00 -12.25
C ILE A 16 12.13 18.96 -13.76
N PHE A 17 11.70 17.86 -14.40
CA PHE A 17 11.81 17.72 -15.85
C PHE A 17 10.92 18.70 -16.62
N GLY A 18 9.71 18.95 -16.12
CA GLY A 18 8.79 19.91 -16.71
C GLY A 18 9.34 21.34 -16.64
N SER A 19 9.86 21.75 -15.48
CA SER A 19 10.49 23.06 -15.31
C SER A 19 11.73 23.21 -16.19
N TYR A 20 12.56 22.16 -16.27
CA TYR A 20 13.74 22.15 -17.15
C TYR A 20 13.35 22.24 -18.64
N SER A 21 12.33 21.50 -19.07
CA SER A 21 11.82 21.57 -20.45
C SER A 21 11.28 22.96 -20.79
N ILE A 22 10.60 23.63 -19.84
CA ILE A 22 10.06 24.98 -20.04
C ILE A 22 11.19 26.00 -20.12
N LEU A 23 12.21 25.90 -19.26
CA LEU A 23 13.36 26.80 -19.27
C LEU A 23 14.16 26.69 -20.57
N ARG A 24 14.27 25.48 -21.12
CA ARG A 24 15.09 25.22 -22.32
C ARG A 24 14.33 25.44 -23.63
N ASN A 25 13.09 24.96 -23.73
CA ASN A 25 12.33 24.97 -24.98
C ASN A 25 11.21 26.04 -25.00
N GLY A 26 11.09 26.82 -23.92
CA GLY A 26 10.00 27.77 -23.72
C GLY A 26 8.72 27.11 -23.20
N SER A 27 7.81 27.91 -22.64
CA SER A 27 6.46 27.45 -22.38
C SER A 27 5.76 27.26 -23.72
N GLY A 28 5.40 26.02 -24.08
CA GLY A 28 4.76 25.71 -25.36
C GLY A 28 3.48 26.52 -25.61
N PRO A 29 2.81 26.34 -26.77
CA PRO A 29 1.66 27.15 -27.19
C PRO A 29 0.46 27.10 -26.21
N ARG A 30 0.45 26.12 -25.30
CA ARG A 30 -0.58 25.94 -24.26
C ARG A 30 -0.25 26.65 -22.93
N GLY A 31 0.86 27.38 -22.86
CA GLY A 31 1.30 28.10 -21.67
C GLY A 31 2.08 27.24 -20.66
N LEU A 32 2.60 27.90 -19.64
CA LEU A 32 3.56 27.32 -18.70
C LEU A 32 2.92 26.26 -17.79
N LEU A 33 1.75 26.59 -17.23
CA LEU A 33 0.98 25.71 -16.35
C LEU A 33 0.50 24.42 -17.04
N ALA A 34 0.03 24.52 -18.29
CA ALA A 34 -0.43 23.34 -19.03
C ALA A 34 0.74 22.40 -19.33
N THR A 35 1.87 22.94 -19.79
CA THR A 35 3.05 22.13 -20.12
C THR A 35 3.61 21.47 -18.85
N LEU A 36 3.75 22.23 -17.76
CA LEU A 36 4.26 21.74 -16.48
C LEU A 36 3.34 20.64 -15.89
N SER A 37 2.04 20.90 -15.83
CA SER A 37 1.07 19.94 -15.29
C SER A 37 1.02 18.66 -16.12
N GLN A 38 1.25 18.72 -17.43
CA GLN A 38 1.30 17.53 -18.28
C GLN A 38 2.49 16.62 -17.96
N TYR A 39 3.68 17.18 -17.72
CA TYR A 39 4.85 16.40 -17.26
C TYR A 39 4.63 15.82 -15.87
N MET A 40 4.10 16.63 -14.95
CA MET A 40 3.80 16.22 -13.57
C MET A 40 2.79 15.09 -13.52
N LEU A 41 1.67 15.24 -14.24
CA LEU A 41 0.55 14.31 -14.18
C LEU A 41 0.84 13.01 -14.95
N SER A 42 1.55 13.09 -16.08
CA SER A 42 2.02 11.89 -16.80
C SER A 42 3.01 11.07 -15.97
N SER A 43 4.01 11.72 -15.37
CA SER A 43 5.01 11.06 -14.53
C SER A 43 4.39 10.50 -13.25
N ALA A 44 3.49 11.26 -12.60
CA ALA A 44 2.74 10.79 -11.45
C ALA A 44 1.92 9.55 -11.81
N ALA A 45 1.17 9.56 -12.92
CA ALA A 45 0.32 8.44 -13.31
C ALA A 45 1.12 7.15 -13.51
N THR A 46 2.24 7.19 -14.24
CA THR A 46 3.04 5.98 -14.53
C THR A 46 3.69 5.40 -13.28
N PHE A 47 4.36 6.23 -12.48
CA PHE A 47 4.98 5.76 -11.25
C PHE A 47 3.94 5.30 -10.23
N SER A 48 2.80 6.00 -10.08
CA SER A 48 1.69 5.55 -9.23
C SER A 48 1.19 4.17 -9.67
N PHE A 49 1.01 3.95 -10.97
CA PHE A 49 0.47 2.72 -11.52
C PHE A 49 1.42 1.53 -11.27
N PHE A 50 2.69 1.65 -11.66
CA PHE A 50 3.65 0.55 -11.50
C PHE A 50 3.95 0.25 -10.05
N LEU A 51 4.12 1.27 -9.21
CA LEU A 51 4.36 1.06 -7.78
C LEU A 51 3.11 0.57 -7.05
N ALA A 52 1.89 0.89 -7.53
CA ALA A 52 0.67 0.31 -6.99
C ALA A 52 0.64 -1.20 -7.19
N ILE A 53 0.93 -1.67 -8.41
CA ILE A 53 1.00 -3.11 -8.73
C ILE A 53 2.08 -3.79 -7.88
N GLY A 54 3.29 -3.23 -7.86
CA GLY A 54 4.38 -3.77 -7.04
C GLY A 54 4.05 -3.78 -5.53
N SER A 55 3.28 -2.80 -5.06
CA SER A 55 2.82 -2.75 -3.66
C SER A 55 1.78 -3.81 -3.35
N VAL A 56 0.95 -4.24 -4.30
CA VAL A 56 0.00 -5.35 -4.10
C VAL A 56 0.78 -6.66 -4.05
N ILE A 57 1.60 -6.94 -5.06
CA ILE A 57 2.41 -8.16 -5.15
C ILE A 57 3.31 -8.33 -3.91
N ARG A 58 3.94 -7.25 -3.45
CA ARG A 58 4.82 -7.29 -2.27
C ARG A 58 4.05 -7.46 -0.95
N ASN A 59 2.82 -6.94 -0.84
CA ASN A 59 2.04 -7.02 0.39
C ASN A 59 1.22 -8.30 0.54
N ASP A 60 1.04 -9.09 -0.52
CA ASP A 60 0.34 -10.38 -0.43
C ASP A 60 1.08 -11.41 0.45
N ALA A 61 2.36 -11.18 0.75
CA ALA A 61 3.20 -12.18 1.44
C ALA A 61 3.00 -12.25 2.96
N LEU A 62 2.93 -11.14 3.69
CA LEU A 62 2.87 -11.17 5.16
C LEU A 62 2.30 -9.85 5.69
N LEU A 63 1.11 -9.88 6.30
CA LEU A 63 0.72 -8.79 7.20
C LEU A 63 1.77 -8.77 8.33
N PRO A 64 2.45 -7.64 8.58
CA PRO A 64 3.38 -7.59 9.69
C PRO A 64 2.63 -7.81 11.01
N PRO A 65 3.12 -8.66 11.92
CA PRO A 65 2.38 -9.05 13.14
C PRO A 65 2.01 -7.86 14.04
N HIS A 66 2.75 -6.76 13.95
CA HIS A 66 2.44 -5.51 14.66
C HIS A 66 1.22 -4.76 14.10
N ILE A 67 0.99 -4.81 12.77
CA ILE A 67 -0.20 -4.21 12.15
C ILE A 67 -1.43 -5.07 12.42
N GLU A 68 -1.26 -6.40 12.45
CA GLU A 68 -2.34 -7.31 12.84
C GLU A 68 -2.71 -7.13 14.33
N ALA A 69 -1.73 -6.96 15.21
CA ALA A 69 -1.95 -6.63 16.61
C ALA A 69 -2.67 -5.29 16.80
N ALA A 70 -2.27 -4.24 16.05
CA ALA A 70 -2.94 -2.94 16.08
C ALA A 70 -4.39 -3.02 15.56
N ARG A 71 -4.64 -3.83 14.52
CA ARG A 71 -5.99 -4.11 14.00
C ARG A 71 -6.86 -4.83 15.04
N LEU A 72 -6.30 -5.80 15.76
CA LEU A 72 -6.98 -6.52 16.86
C LEU A 72 -7.21 -5.65 18.10
N GLN A 73 -6.44 -4.56 18.28
CA GLN A 73 -6.66 -3.56 19.32
C GLN A 73 -7.73 -2.54 18.95
N LEU A 74 -7.87 -2.21 17.67
CA LEU A 74 -8.87 -1.25 17.18
C LEU A 74 -10.24 -1.88 16.87
N LEU A 75 -10.39 -3.20 16.97
CA LEU A 75 -11.67 -3.88 16.77
C LEU A 75 -12.60 -3.75 18.00
N PRO A 76 -13.92 -3.61 17.80
CA PRO A 76 -14.90 -3.56 18.89
C PRO A 76 -14.80 -4.78 19.81
N PRO A 77 -15.04 -4.63 21.12
CA PRO A 77 -14.87 -5.71 22.12
C PRO A 77 -15.69 -6.97 21.80
N LEU A 78 -16.84 -6.82 21.13
CA LEU A 78 -17.66 -7.95 20.66
C LEU A 78 -16.95 -8.83 19.61
N VAL A 79 -16.13 -8.24 18.75
CA VAL A 79 -15.34 -8.97 17.73
C VAL A 79 -14.12 -9.64 18.37
N ARG A 80 -13.52 -8.99 19.38
CA ARG A 80 -12.42 -9.55 20.18
C ARG A 80 -12.87 -10.82 20.92
N SER A 81 -14.06 -10.81 21.52
CA SER A 81 -14.64 -11.98 22.21
C SER A 81 -14.83 -13.20 21.29
N LYS A 82 -15.29 -12.99 20.04
CA LYS A 82 -15.43 -14.10 19.07
C LYS A 82 -14.08 -14.65 18.61
N ALA A 83 -13.07 -13.80 18.45
CA ALA A 83 -11.72 -14.21 18.08
C ALA A 83 -11.04 -15.03 19.20
N GLU A 84 -11.18 -14.59 20.46
CA GLU A 84 -10.68 -15.32 21.63
C GLU A 84 -11.36 -16.69 21.78
N GLY A 85 -12.69 -16.76 21.56
CA GLY A 85 -13.43 -18.03 21.57
C GLY A 85 -12.96 -19.01 20.50
N ALA A 86 -12.71 -18.53 19.27
CA ALA A 86 -12.24 -19.38 18.18
C ALA A 86 -10.83 -19.95 18.44
N MET A 87 -9.96 -19.17 19.08
CA MET A 87 -8.61 -19.59 19.48
C MET A 87 -8.66 -20.72 20.53
N LEU A 88 -9.52 -20.59 21.55
CA LEU A 88 -9.67 -21.59 22.60
C LEU A 88 -10.22 -22.93 22.07
N VAL A 89 -11.18 -22.88 21.15
CA VAL A 89 -11.73 -24.08 20.51
C VAL A 89 -10.65 -24.81 19.69
N ARG A 90 -9.82 -24.05 18.95
CA ARG A 90 -8.71 -24.63 18.17
C ARG A 90 -7.64 -25.26 19.05
N ALA A 91 -7.21 -24.56 20.10
CA ALA A 91 -6.24 -25.09 21.07
C ALA A 91 -6.72 -26.39 21.73
N ARG A 92 -8.02 -26.47 22.06
CA ARG A 92 -8.62 -27.69 22.63
C ARG A 92 -8.66 -28.84 21.63
N TRP A 93 -9.01 -28.54 20.37
CA TRP A 93 -9.07 -29.52 19.29
C TRP A 93 -7.68 -30.11 18.97
N ASP A 94 -6.65 -29.27 18.99
CA ASP A 94 -5.27 -29.72 18.75
C ASP A 94 -4.74 -30.56 19.92
N ALA A 95 -5.09 -30.21 21.16
CA ALA A 95 -4.79 -31.03 22.33
C ALA A 95 -5.55 -32.37 22.34
N GLU A 96 -6.71 -32.44 21.72
CA GLU A 96 -7.45 -33.69 21.50
C GLU A 96 -6.83 -34.54 20.38
N ARG A 97 -6.39 -33.92 19.27
CA ARG A 97 -5.67 -34.65 18.21
C ARG A 97 -4.37 -35.25 18.75
N ALA A 98 -3.56 -34.48 19.49
CA ALA A 98 -2.31 -34.98 20.06
C ALA A 98 -2.53 -36.18 20.99
N ARG A 99 -3.62 -36.18 21.78
CA ARG A 99 -4.01 -37.32 22.62
C ARG A 99 -4.46 -38.54 21.83
N ARG A 100 -5.09 -38.36 20.68
CA ARG A 100 -5.51 -39.47 19.80
C ARG A 100 -4.38 -40.08 18.98
N THR A 101 -3.28 -39.37 18.77
CA THR A 101 -2.10 -39.89 18.04
C THR A 101 -1.12 -40.64 18.93
N THR A 102 -1.25 -40.53 20.26
CA THR A 102 -0.34 -41.15 21.24
C THR A 102 -0.94 -42.38 21.96
N ALA A 103 -2.12 -42.84 21.52
CA ALA A 103 -2.79 -44.06 21.97
C ALA A 103 -2.87 -45.04 20.79
#